data_AF-A0A251NXT4-F1
#
_entry.id   AF-A0A251NXT4-F1
#
_cell.length_a   1.000
_cell.length_b   1.000
_cell.length_c   1.000
_cell.angle_alpha   90.00
_cell.angle_beta   90.00
_cell.angle_gamma   90.00
#
_symmetry.space_group_name_H-M   'P 1'
#
loop_
_entity.id
_entity.type
_entity.pdbx_description
1 polymer ?
#
loop_
_entity_poly.entity_id
_entity_poly.type
_entity_poly.pdbx_seq_one_letter_code
_entity_poly.pdbx_strand_id
1 'polypeptide(L)'
;MKLWWVGIVISLVFSKWANGFVEHSFNETELSFLEAYGESKVGANYLMVGLTLIPGAGAKRAVCLDGTLPGYHLHRGYGSGANSWLIQLEGGGWCNSIRNCVYRKTTRRGSSRFMEKNIAFTGILSNKAEENPDFFNWNRVKLRYCDGASFTGDGEDKARQLQFRGQRIWLSAMEDLKSKGMRYAKQTLLSGCSAGGLAAILHCDEFRGLFPRTTKVKCLSDAGLFLDAPDVSGGRTLRNLYNGVVGLQGVQHNLPRVCTNHLDPTSCFFPQNLIANIQTPLFILNAAYDSWQIQSSLAPASADPAGFWHECRLNHAKCTPSQINFLQGDANFEELF
;
A
#
# COMPACT_ATOMS: atom_id res chain seq x y z
N MET A 1 -7.88 -58.98 45.73
CA MET A 1 -9.26 -58.95 45.20
C MET A 1 -9.95 -57.69 45.70
N LYS A 2 -10.12 -56.69 44.82
CA LYS A 2 -11.17 -55.64 44.77
C LYS A 2 -10.63 -54.42 44.01
N LEU A 3 -11.11 -54.27 42.78
CA LEU A 3 -11.12 -53.03 42.00
C LEU A 3 -11.97 -51.96 42.75
N TRP A 4 -11.75 -50.67 42.46
CA TRP A 4 -12.70 -49.83 41.70
C TRP A 4 -12.18 -48.37 41.53
N TRP A 5 -11.90 -48.01 40.27
CA TRP A 5 -12.24 -46.80 39.50
C TRP A 5 -12.11 -45.35 40.04
N VAL A 6 -11.24 -44.61 39.34
CA VAL A 6 -11.40 -43.26 38.70
C VAL A 6 -11.32 -41.97 39.54
N GLY A 7 -10.44 -41.08 39.07
CA GLY A 7 -10.52 -39.63 39.29
C GLY A 7 -9.18 -38.90 39.18
N ILE A 8 -8.65 -38.72 37.96
CA ILE A 8 -7.48 -37.87 37.70
C ILE A 8 -7.92 -36.40 37.71
N VAL A 9 -7.39 -35.59 38.64
CA VAL A 9 -7.27 -34.13 38.47
C VAL A 9 -5.89 -33.72 38.98
N ILE A 10 -4.94 -33.59 38.05
CA ILE A 10 -3.65 -32.95 38.31
C ILE A 10 -3.81 -31.47 37.95
N SER A 11 -3.88 -30.62 38.97
CA SER A 11 -3.77 -29.18 38.83
C SER A 11 -2.31 -28.79 38.57
N LEU A 12 -1.93 -28.72 37.29
CA LEU A 12 -0.68 -28.06 36.87
C LEU A 12 -0.97 -26.60 36.55
N VAL A 13 -0.70 -25.73 37.53
CA VAL A 13 -0.59 -24.29 37.34
C VAL A 13 0.67 -24.02 36.53
N PHE A 14 0.54 -23.94 35.21
CA PHE A 14 1.54 -23.29 34.37
C PHE A 14 1.18 -21.81 34.22
N SER A 15 1.88 -20.97 34.97
CA SER A 15 1.97 -19.53 34.74
C SER A 15 2.40 -19.27 33.29
N LYS A 16 1.46 -18.89 32.42
CA LYS A 16 1.79 -18.38 31.09
C LYS A 16 2.19 -16.91 31.22
N TRP A 17 3.49 -16.68 31.20
CA TRP A 17 4.09 -15.38 30.90
C TRP A 17 4.18 -15.22 29.38
N ALA A 18 3.74 -14.06 28.90
CA ALA A 18 3.98 -13.41 27.60
C ALA A 18 4.15 -14.28 26.35
N ASN A 19 3.14 -14.27 25.47
CA ASN A 19 3.29 -14.14 24.02
C ASN A 19 1.90 -13.96 23.39
N GLY A 20 1.52 -12.71 23.16
CA GLY A 20 0.20 -12.34 22.65
C GLY A 20 0.27 -11.19 21.65
N PHE A 21 1.09 -11.31 20.61
CA PHE A 21 0.78 -10.66 19.32
C PHE A 21 -0.14 -11.63 18.57
N VAL A 22 -1.41 -11.68 18.99
CA VAL A 22 -2.46 -12.21 18.13
C VAL A 22 -2.84 -11.04 17.23
N GLU A 23 -2.25 -11.03 16.04
CA GLU A 23 -2.80 -10.35 14.88
C GLU A 23 -4.27 -10.79 14.74
N HIS A 24 -5.19 -9.94 15.16
CA HIS A 24 -6.38 -9.73 14.33
C HIS A 24 -5.94 -8.86 13.14
N SER A 25 -5.04 -9.43 12.33
CA SER A 25 -4.85 -8.97 10.96
C SER A 25 -6.16 -9.27 10.26
N PHE A 26 -6.73 -8.27 9.58
CA PHE A 26 -7.68 -8.54 8.51
C PHE A 26 -7.16 -9.73 7.72
N ASN A 27 -7.98 -10.79 7.64
CA ASN A 27 -7.65 -11.94 6.81
C ASN A 27 -7.32 -11.36 5.42
N GLU A 28 -6.19 -11.71 4.80
CA GLU A 28 -5.87 -11.23 3.43
C GLU A 28 -7.04 -11.53 2.47
N THR A 29 -7.82 -12.56 2.78
CA THR A 29 -9.11 -12.89 2.18
C THR A 29 -10.17 -11.80 2.36
N GLU A 30 -10.32 -11.15 3.51
CA GLU A 30 -11.31 -10.07 3.72
C GLU A 30 -10.96 -8.79 2.95
N LEU A 31 -9.67 -8.46 2.78
CA LEU A 31 -9.27 -7.38 1.89
C LEU A 31 -9.51 -7.75 0.42
N SER A 32 -9.30 -9.02 0.03
CA SER A 32 -9.73 -9.51 -1.29
C SER A 32 -11.25 -9.52 -1.44
N PHE A 33 -12.00 -9.71 -0.34
CA PHE A 33 -13.46 -9.63 -0.32
C PHE A 33 -13.95 -8.19 -0.43
N LEU A 34 -13.22 -7.19 0.08
CA LEU A 34 -13.51 -5.77 -0.15
C LEU A 34 -13.13 -5.30 -1.56
N GLU A 35 -12.06 -5.84 -2.14
CA GLU A 35 -11.80 -5.73 -3.60
C GLU A 35 -12.88 -6.48 -4.43
N ALA A 36 -13.57 -7.46 -3.84
CA ALA A 36 -14.62 -8.26 -4.47
C ALA A 36 -16.06 -7.91 -4.05
N TYR A 37 -16.29 -6.91 -3.18
CA TYR A 37 -17.63 -6.54 -2.70
C TYR A 37 -18.36 -5.66 -3.73
N GLY A 38 -18.46 -6.22 -4.93
CA GLY A 38 -19.34 -5.83 -6.01
C GLY A 38 -20.04 -7.09 -6.55
N GLU A 39 -20.48 -8.01 -5.67
CA GLU A 39 -21.25 -9.17 -6.09
C GLU A 39 -22.75 -8.94 -5.95
N SER A 40 -23.41 -8.68 -7.08
CA SER A 40 -24.45 -9.60 -7.57
C SER A 40 -24.96 -9.11 -8.93
N LYS A 41 -24.50 -9.75 -10.02
CA LYS A 41 -25.28 -10.01 -11.24
C LYS A 41 -24.48 -10.92 -12.19
N VAL A 42 -24.99 -12.13 -12.35
CA VAL A 42 -24.94 -13.00 -13.54
C VAL A 42 -23.84 -12.69 -14.57
N GLY A 43 -22.83 -13.55 -14.68
CA GLY A 43 -21.97 -13.65 -15.87
C GLY A 43 -21.07 -12.45 -16.17
N ALA A 44 -20.47 -11.81 -15.15
CA ALA A 44 -19.52 -10.74 -15.38
C ALA A 44 -18.25 -11.27 -16.07
N ASN A 45 -18.15 -11.07 -17.39
CA ASN A 45 -16.94 -11.32 -18.17
C ASN A 45 -15.91 -10.24 -17.82
N TYR A 46 -15.15 -10.45 -16.75
CA TYR A 46 -14.06 -9.56 -16.35
C TYR A 46 -12.86 -9.73 -17.29
N LEU A 47 -12.22 -8.61 -17.59
CA LEU A 47 -10.94 -8.64 -18.30
C LEU A 47 -9.85 -9.20 -17.36
N MET A 48 -9.43 -10.43 -17.62
CA MET A 48 -8.30 -11.06 -16.94
C MET A 48 -7.00 -10.68 -17.63
N VAL A 49 -6.05 -10.10 -16.89
CA VAL A 49 -4.77 -9.62 -17.43
C VAL A 49 -3.62 -10.41 -16.83
N GLY A 50 -2.74 -10.95 -17.68
CA GLY A 50 -1.60 -11.77 -17.27
C GLY A 50 -0.46 -10.99 -16.63
N LEU A 51 0.24 -11.62 -15.70
CA LEU A 51 1.44 -11.11 -15.06
C LEU A 51 2.62 -11.13 -16.04
N THR A 52 3.28 -9.98 -16.19
CA THR A 52 4.54 -9.83 -16.92
C THR A 52 5.65 -9.50 -15.92
N LEU A 53 6.63 -10.38 -15.78
CA LEU A 53 7.85 -10.06 -15.03
C LEU A 53 8.69 -9.06 -15.82
N ILE A 54 9.29 -8.09 -15.14
CA ILE A 54 10.04 -7.00 -15.78
C ILE A 54 11.39 -7.54 -16.29
N PRO A 55 11.61 -7.63 -17.61
CA PRO A 55 12.85 -8.15 -18.15
C PRO A 55 14.03 -7.24 -17.79
N GLY A 56 15.18 -7.84 -17.46
CA GLY A 56 16.39 -7.08 -17.12
C GLY A 56 16.38 -6.40 -15.74
N ALA A 57 15.28 -6.45 -14.97
CA ALA A 57 15.22 -5.86 -13.63
C ALA A 57 16.30 -6.42 -12.68
N GLY A 58 16.58 -7.72 -12.77
CA GLY A 58 17.63 -8.37 -11.98
C GLY A 58 19.04 -7.78 -12.22
N ALA A 59 19.36 -7.42 -13.46
CA ALA A 59 20.65 -6.78 -13.80
C ALA A 59 20.81 -5.40 -13.14
N LYS A 60 19.68 -4.73 -12.86
CA LYS A 60 19.61 -3.43 -12.15
C LYS A 60 19.46 -3.58 -10.64
N ARG A 61 19.46 -4.82 -10.13
CA ARG A 61 19.14 -5.17 -8.74
C ARG A 61 17.74 -4.72 -8.32
N ALA A 62 16.82 -4.61 -9.27
CA ALA A 62 15.40 -4.37 -9.02
C ALA A 62 14.72 -5.72 -8.82
N VAL A 63 14.56 -6.12 -7.56
CA VAL A 63 14.04 -7.42 -7.15
C VAL A 63 13.10 -7.25 -5.96
N CYS A 64 12.11 -8.13 -5.83
CA CYS A 64 11.21 -8.20 -4.67
C CYS A 64 11.99 -8.55 -3.38
N LEU A 65 11.31 -8.47 -2.22
CA LEU A 65 11.90 -8.77 -0.90
C LEU A 65 12.68 -10.09 -0.84
N ASP A 66 12.24 -11.14 -1.56
CA ASP A 66 12.89 -12.45 -1.61
C ASP A 66 13.96 -12.59 -2.72
N GLY A 67 14.17 -11.56 -3.53
CA GLY A 67 15.09 -11.56 -4.66
C GLY A 67 14.49 -11.97 -6.00
N THR A 68 13.19 -12.28 -6.10
CA THR A 68 12.57 -12.56 -7.40
C THR A 68 12.36 -11.30 -8.23
N LEU A 69 12.16 -11.45 -9.54
CA LEU A 69 11.88 -10.30 -10.41
C LEU A 69 10.52 -9.68 -10.08
N PRO A 70 10.40 -8.33 -10.05
CA PRO A 70 9.13 -7.65 -9.96
C PRO A 70 8.31 -7.84 -11.25
N GLY A 71 7.02 -7.51 -11.20
CA GLY A 71 6.14 -7.64 -12.35
C GLY A 71 4.98 -6.66 -12.35
N TYR A 72 4.30 -6.56 -13.48
CA TYR A 72 3.08 -5.79 -13.65
C TYR A 72 2.10 -6.54 -14.55
N HIS A 73 0.84 -6.12 -14.53
CA HIS A 73 -0.18 -6.52 -15.49
C HIS A 73 -0.41 -5.36 -16.45
N LEU A 74 -0.41 -5.59 -17.76
CA LEU A 74 -0.59 -4.54 -18.77
C LEU A 74 -1.69 -4.95 -19.75
N HIS A 75 -2.72 -4.11 -19.85
CA HIS A 75 -3.71 -4.18 -20.91
C HIS A 75 -3.53 -2.99 -21.86
N ARG A 76 -3.49 -3.27 -23.17
CA ARG A 76 -3.26 -2.25 -24.19
C ARG A 76 -4.48 -1.37 -24.43
N GLY A 77 -4.21 -0.09 -24.66
CA GLY A 77 -5.21 0.89 -25.07
C GLY A 77 -5.51 0.78 -26.55
N TYR A 78 -6.60 1.42 -26.98
CA TYR A 78 -7.07 1.43 -28.35
C TYR A 78 -7.75 2.77 -28.70
N GLY A 79 -7.94 3.01 -30.00
CA GLY A 79 -8.59 4.23 -30.50
C GLY A 79 -7.92 5.50 -29.97
N SER A 80 -8.71 6.44 -29.45
CA SER A 80 -8.22 7.70 -28.88
C SER A 80 -7.36 7.52 -27.62
N GLY A 81 -7.50 6.40 -26.90
CA GLY A 81 -6.74 6.07 -25.69
C GLY A 81 -5.41 5.36 -25.95
N ALA A 82 -5.09 4.97 -27.19
CA ALA A 82 -3.89 4.20 -27.52
C ALA A 82 -2.56 4.88 -27.12
N ASN A 83 -2.52 6.21 -27.06
CA ASN A 83 -1.36 7.00 -26.61
C ASN A 83 -1.58 7.64 -25.22
N SER A 84 -2.49 7.09 -24.43
CA SER A 84 -2.76 7.50 -23.05
C SER A 84 -2.45 6.34 -22.10
N TRP A 85 -1.92 6.65 -20.91
CA TRP A 85 -1.38 5.65 -19.99
C TRP A 85 -1.83 5.86 -18.55
N LEU A 86 -2.45 4.84 -17.95
CA LEU A 86 -2.79 4.76 -16.54
C LEU A 86 -1.90 3.72 -15.86
N ILE A 87 -1.15 4.14 -14.85
CA ILE A 87 -0.27 3.29 -14.05
C ILE A 87 -0.86 3.24 -12.65
N GLN A 88 -1.46 2.12 -12.26
CA GLN A 88 -1.97 1.86 -10.93
C GLN A 88 -0.93 1.12 -10.09
N LEU A 89 -0.48 1.73 -8.99
CA LEU A 89 0.41 1.13 -8.01
C LEU A 89 -0.42 0.31 -7.02
N GLU A 90 -0.12 -0.99 -6.93
CA GLU A 90 -0.74 -1.87 -5.94
C GLU A 90 -0.34 -1.42 -4.51
N GLY A 91 -1.30 -1.46 -3.59
CA GLY A 91 -1.05 -1.22 -2.17
C GLY A 91 -0.83 -2.50 -1.38
N GLY A 92 -0.79 -2.37 -0.05
CA GLY A 92 -0.76 -3.54 0.82
C GLY A 92 0.05 -3.40 2.10
N GLY A 93 -0.03 -2.24 2.74
CA GLY A 93 0.73 -1.94 3.96
C GLY A 93 2.24 -2.02 3.78
N TRP A 94 2.96 -2.18 4.88
CA TRP A 94 4.43 -2.15 4.91
C TRP A 94 4.99 -3.24 5.80
N CYS A 95 6.29 -3.48 5.72
CA CYS A 95 7.00 -4.22 6.76
C CYS A 95 8.06 -3.30 7.39
N ASN A 96 8.03 -3.17 8.71
CA ASN A 96 8.82 -2.18 9.46
C ASN A 96 9.84 -2.83 10.41
N SER A 97 9.92 -4.16 10.41
CA SER A 97 10.85 -4.92 11.22
C SER A 97 11.36 -6.12 10.43
N ILE A 98 12.55 -6.61 10.78
CA ILE A 98 13.13 -7.80 10.18
C ILE A 98 12.16 -8.99 10.24
N ARG A 99 11.52 -9.21 11.39
CA ARG A 99 10.56 -10.31 11.57
C ARG A 99 9.42 -10.21 10.56
N ASN A 100 8.80 -9.04 10.46
CA ASN A 100 7.65 -8.84 9.58
C ASN A 100 8.07 -8.88 8.11
N CYS A 101 9.25 -8.39 7.75
CA CYS A 101 9.76 -8.47 6.39
C CYS A 101 10.15 -9.90 5.98
N VAL A 102 10.70 -10.71 6.89
CA VAL A 102 10.95 -12.15 6.65
C VAL A 102 9.65 -12.91 6.43
N TYR A 103 8.60 -12.60 7.19
CA TYR A 103 7.28 -13.17 6.92
C TYR A 103 6.73 -12.69 5.57
N ARG A 104 6.82 -11.39 5.30
CA ARG A 104 6.27 -10.80 4.08
C ARG A 104 6.92 -11.33 2.80
N LYS A 105 8.23 -11.63 2.81
CA LYS A 105 8.91 -12.19 1.62
C LYS A 105 8.38 -13.56 1.19
N THR A 106 7.64 -14.26 2.05
CA THR A 106 6.98 -15.54 1.72
C THR A 106 5.53 -15.38 1.24
N THR A 107 5.11 -14.16 0.86
CA THR A 107 3.75 -13.87 0.36
C THR A 107 3.79 -13.16 -1.00
N ARG A 108 2.62 -12.98 -1.62
CA ARG A 108 2.48 -12.23 -2.90
C ARG A 108 3.01 -10.79 -2.82
N ARG A 109 3.09 -10.23 -1.60
CA ARG A 109 3.53 -8.87 -1.31
C ARG A 109 5.03 -8.74 -1.01
N GLY A 110 5.77 -9.83 -1.19
CA GLY A 110 7.23 -9.84 -1.07
C GLY A 110 7.93 -10.76 -2.07
N SER A 111 7.19 -11.50 -2.89
CA SER A 111 7.74 -12.37 -3.92
C SER A 111 6.76 -12.59 -5.06
N SER A 112 7.26 -12.46 -6.29
CA SER A 112 6.50 -12.75 -7.51
C SER A 112 6.21 -14.24 -7.73
N ARG A 113 6.80 -15.14 -6.93
CA ARG A 113 6.44 -16.57 -6.93
C ARG A 113 4.98 -16.76 -6.50
N PHE A 114 4.54 -15.99 -5.50
CA PHE A 114 3.20 -16.08 -4.92
C PHE A 114 2.20 -15.10 -5.56
N MET A 115 2.62 -14.26 -6.50
CA MET A 115 1.70 -13.40 -7.26
C MET A 115 0.79 -14.22 -8.16
N GLU A 116 -0.48 -13.83 -8.19
CA GLU A 116 -1.50 -14.31 -9.11
C GLU A 116 -1.02 -14.11 -10.55
N LYS A 117 -1.13 -15.16 -11.36
CA LYS A 117 -0.68 -15.11 -12.76
C LYS A 117 -1.63 -14.34 -13.66
N ASN A 118 -2.90 -14.23 -13.27
CA ASN A 118 -3.90 -13.38 -13.90
C ASN A 118 -4.69 -12.68 -12.81
N ILE A 119 -5.05 -11.42 -13.03
CA ILE A 119 -5.95 -10.66 -12.15
C ILE A 119 -7.04 -10.00 -12.98
N ALA A 120 -8.21 -9.82 -12.37
CA ALA A 120 -9.28 -9.03 -12.97
C ALA A 120 -8.92 -7.55 -12.95
N PHE A 121 -9.11 -6.87 -14.07
CA PHE A 121 -9.08 -5.42 -14.14
C PHE A 121 -10.49 -4.88 -13.94
N THR A 122 -10.69 -4.17 -12.83
CA THR A 122 -11.98 -3.60 -12.39
C THR A 122 -11.81 -2.11 -12.04
N GLY A 123 -12.92 -1.39 -11.79
CA GLY A 123 -12.91 0.02 -11.43
C GLY A 123 -12.14 0.87 -12.44
N ILE A 124 -11.20 1.70 -11.97
CA ILE A 124 -10.36 2.56 -12.82
C ILE A 124 -9.51 1.79 -13.84
N LEU A 125 -9.31 0.47 -13.67
CA LEU A 125 -8.63 -0.40 -14.62
C LEU A 125 -9.58 -1.14 -15.57
N SER A 126 -10.89 -1.11 -15.34
CA SER A 126 -11.90 -1.81 -16.14
C SER A 126 -11.90 -1.35 -17.60
N ASN A 127 -12.17 -2.28 -18.52
CA ASN A 127 -12.31 -2.05 -19.96
C ASN A 127 -13.73 -1.75 -20.43
N LYS A 128 -14.65 -1.60 -19.50
CA LYS A 128 -16.03 -1.24 -19.77
C LYS A 128 -16.20 0.26 -19.53
N ALA A 129 -16.75 0.97 -20.51
CA ALA A 129 -16.97 2.41 -20.39
C ALA A 129 -17.99 2.75 -19.30
N GLU A 130 -18.90 1.81 -18.98
CA GLU A 130 -19.91 1.96 -17.94
C GLU A 130 -19.30 1.93 -16.53
N GLU A 131 -18.18 1.24 -16.36
CA GLU A 131 -17.43 1.16 -15.09
C GLU A 131 -16.28 2.18 -15.03
N ASN A 132 -15.70 2.52 -16.18
CA ASN A 132 -14.50 3.36 -16.32
C ASN A 132 -14.64 4.35 -17.50
N PRO A 133 -15.54 5.34 -17.39
CA PRO A 133 -15.89 6.19 -18.53
C PRO A 133 -14.69 6.98 -19.10
N ASP A 134 -13.73 7.32 -18.25
CA ASP A 134 -12.60 8.18 -18.63
C ASP A 134 -11.39 7.42 -19.21
N PHE A 135 -11.13 6.21 -18.71
CA PHE A 135 -9.87 5.50 -18.96
C PHE A 135 -10.05 4.10 -19.58
N PHE A 136 -11.28 3.68 -19.92
CA PHE A 136 -11.55 2.31 -20.42
C PHE A 136 -10.80 1.92 -21.69
N ASN A 137 -10.33 2.88 -22.49
CA ASN A 137 -9.58 2.64 -23.72
C ASN A 137 -8.09 3.04 -23.63
N TRP A 138 -7.59 3.41 -22.45
CA TRP A 138 -6.18 3.74 -22.23
C TRP A 138 -5.32 2.47 -22.14
N ASN A 139 -4.00 2.63 -22.27
CA ASN A 139 -3.07 1.60 -21.77
C ASN A 139 -3.18 1.61 -20.25
N ARG A 140 -3.46 0.45 -19.65
CA ARG A 140 -3.68 0.34 -18.20
C ARG A 140 -2.73 -0.67 -17.62
N VAL A 141 -2.06 -0.27 -16.55
CA VAL A 141 -1.02 -1.04 -15.89
C VAL A 141 -1.38 -1.17 -14.42
N LYS A 142 -1.27 -2.38 -13.85
CA LYS A 142 -1.19 -2.58 -12.39
C LYS A 142 0.23 -3.04 -12.06
N LEU A 143 1.04 -2.16 -11.49
CA LEU A 143 2.38 -2.50 -11.01
C LEU A 143 2.26 -3.23 -9.68
N ARG A 144 2.79 -4.45 -9.61
CA ARG A 144 2.66 -5.31 -8.43
C ARG A 144 3.61 -4.86 -7.32
N TYR A 145 3.11 -4.88 -6.10
CA TYR A 145 3.82 -4.37 -4.92
C TYR A 145 4.54 -5.50 -4.19
N CYS A 146 5.87 -5.43 -4.11
CA CYS A 146 6.67 -6.48 -3.50
C CYS A 146 7.93 -6.01 -2.74
N ASP A 147 8.05 -4.70 -2.47
CA ASP A 147 9.18 -4.12 -1.73
C ASP A 147 8.86 -3.83 -0.27
N GLY A 148 7.61 -3.50 0.07
CA GLY A 148 7.21 -3.24 1.45
C GLY A 148 7.51 -1.83 1.98
N ALA A 149 7.88 -0.87 1.12
CA ALA A 149 8.18 0.52 1.44
C ALA A 149 7.60 1.51 0.40
N SER A 150 6.39 1.26 -0.11
CA SER A 150 5.74 2.15 -1.10
C SER A 150 6.63 2.50 -2.30
N PHE A 151 7.41 1.54 -2.79
CA PHE A 151 8.37 1.71 -3.89
C PHE A 151 9.52 2.71 -3.60
N THR A 152 9.83 2.99 -2.33
CA THR A 152 10.81 4.03 -1.95
C THR A 152 12.09 3.49 -1.30
N GLY A 153 12.14 2.21 -0.89
CA GLY A 153 13.34 1.61 -0.29
C GLY A 153 14.50 1.38 -1.27
N ASP A 154 15.75 1.51 -0.81
CA ASP A 154 16.95 0.99 -1.49
C ASP A 154 18.01 0.48 -0.50
N GLY A 155 17.65 -0.54 0.27
CA GLY A 155 18.50 -1.21 1.26
C GLY A 155 18.55 -2.73 1.08
N GLU A 156 19.27 -3.41 1.98
CA GLU A 156 19.26 -4.86 2.09
C GLU A 156 19.65 -5.33 3.50
N ASP A 157 19.13 -6.49 3.91
CA ASP A 157 19.67 -7.27 5.03
C ASP A 157 20.23 -8.59 4.48
N LYS A 158 21.57 -8.69 4.41
CA LYS A 158 22.26 -9.87 3.89
C LYS A 158 22.07 -11.10 4.77
N ALA A 159 21.99 -10.93 6.09
CA ALA A 159 21.86 -12.03 7.04
C ALA A 159 20.50 -12.74 6.91
N ARG A 160 19.43 -11.98 6.64
CA ARG A 160 18.08 -12.53 6.38
C ARG A 160 17.73 -12.69 4.91
N GLN A 161 18.65 -12.37 4.00
CA GLN A 161 18.40 -12.37 2.56
C GLN A 161 17.14 -11.55 2.21
N LEU A 162 17.09 -10.31 2.67
CA LEU A 162 16.03 -9.35 2.37
C LEU A 162 16.55 -8.28 1.41
N GLN A 163 15.76 -8.00 0.39
CA GLN A 163 16.07 -7.02 -0.65
C GLN A 163 15.03 -5.89 -0.60
N PHE A 164 15.41 -4.73 -0.07
CA PHE A 164 14.52 -3.57 0.03
C PHE A 164 14.71 -2.67 -1.19
N ARG A 165 14.22 -3.09 -2.36
CA ARG A 165 14.56 -2.48 -3.66
C ARG A 165 13.42 -1.68 -4.31
N GLY A 166 12.53 -1.12 -3.51
CA GLY A 166 11.37 -0.35 -3.98
C GLY A 166 11.70 0.68 -5.06
N GLN A 167 12.67 1.56 -4.80
CA GLN A 167 13.05 2.61 -5.77
C GLN A 167 13.55 2.02 -7.08
N ARG A 168 14.31 0.92 -7.01
CA ARG A 168 14.84 0.24 -8.20
C ARG A 168 13.75 -0.46 -9.00
N ILE A 169 12.76 -1.05 -8.31
CA ILE A 169 11.58 -1.65 -8.94
C ILE A 169 10.80 -0.57 -9.69
N TRP A 170 10.52 0.55 -9.03
CA TRP A 170 9.87 1.71 -9.65
C TRP A 170 10.58 2.16 -10.93
N LEU A 171 11.88 2.46 -10.84
CA LEU A 171 12.69 2.91 -11.99
C LEU A 171 12.68 1.88 -13.13
N SER A 172 12.86 0.60 -12.80
CA SER A 172 12.89 -0.47 -13.79
C SER A 172 11.54 -0.67 -14.47
N ALA A 173 10.43 -0.56 -13.72
CA ALA A 173 9.08 -0.62 -14.27
C ALA A 173 8.81 0.54 -15.21
N MET A 174 9.12 1.78 -14.79
CA MET A 174 8.89 2.96 -15.62
C MET A 174 9.71 2.93 -16.92
N GLU A 175 10.97 2.50 -16.84
CA GLU A 175 11.82 2.34 -18.02
C GLU A 175 11.29 1.27 -18.99
N ASP A 176 10.88 0.12 -18.46
CA ASP A 176 10.32 -0.97 -19.27
C ASP A 176 9.00 -0.54 -19.95
N LEU A 177 8.10 0.11 -19.22
CA LEU A 177 6.85 0.65 -19.79
C LEU A 177 7.14 1.74 -20.85
N LYS A 178 8.15 2.59 -20.63
CA LYS A 178 8.61 3.56 -21.64
C LYS A 178 9.09 2.88 -22.91
N SER A 179 9.80 1.76 -22.81
CA SER A 179 10.20 0.95 -23.97
C SER A 179 8.99 0.38 -24.73
N LYS A 180 7.90 0.10 -24.01
CA LYS A 180 6.65 -0.46 -24.55
C LYS A 180 5.69 0.58 -25.14
N GLY A 181 6.14 1.81 -25.33
CA GLY A 181 5.39 2.88 -25.98
C GLY A 181 4.97 4.02 -25.06
N MET A 182 5.10 3.89 -23.73
CA MET A 182 4.75 4.96 -22.79
C MET A 182 5.56 6.24 -23.03
N ARG A 183 6.78 6.13 -23.59
CA ARG A 183 7.60 7.29 -23.96
C ARG A 183 6.92 8.26 -24.94
N TYR A 184 5.91 7.81 -25.69
CA TYR A 184 5.17 8.62 -26.66
C TYR A 184 3.78 9.04 -26.14
N ALA A 185 3.53 8.88 -24.84
CA ALA A 185 2.24 9.23 -24.25
C ALA A 185 1.92 10.72 -24.44
N LYS A 186 0.69 11.01 -24.88
CA LYS A 186 0.13 12.36 -24.89
C LYS A 186 -0.32 12.78 -23.50
N GLN A 187 -0.86 11.83 -22.75
CA GLN A 187 -1.27 12.01 -21.37
C GLN A 187 -1.04 10.75 -20.56
N THR A 188 -0.75 10.94 -19.28
CA THR A 188 -0.55 9.83 -18.36
C THR A 188 -1.00 10.18 -16.95
N LEU A 189 -1.56 9.18 -16.27
CA LEU A 189 -2.03 9.23 -14.90
C LEU A 189 -1.25 8.19 -14.08
N LEU A 190 -0.50 8.67 -13.10
CA LEU A 190 -0.01 7.82 -12.02
C LEU A 190 -1.10 7.71 -10.97
N SER A 191 -1.47 6.52 -10.58
CA SER A 191 -2.51 6.26 -9.59
C SER A 191 -2.06 5.18 -8.63
N GLY A 192 -2.66 5.09 -7.46
CA GLY A 192 -2.41 3.99 -6.52
C GLY A 192 -3.37 4.02 -5.35
N CYS A 193 -3.53 2.88 -4.69
CA CYS A 193 -4.41 2.72 -3.53
C CYS A 193 -3.62 2.34 -2.26
N SER A 194 -3.98 2.88 -1.10
CA SER A 194 -3.33 2.56 0.20
C SER A 194 -1.82 2.86 0.14
N ALA A 195 -0.94 1.89 0.44
CA ALA A 195 0.51 2.05 0.29
C ALA A 195 0.93 2.43 -1.14
N GLY A 196 0.16 2.04 -2.16
CA GLY A 196 0.36 2.47 -3.55
C GLY A 196 -0.12 3.91 -3.79
N GLY A 197 -1.11 4.37 -3.05
CA GLY A 197 -1.55 5.78 -3.03
C GLY A 197 -0.47 6.67 -2.44
N LEU A 198 0.11 6.27 -1.29
CA LEU A 198 1.30 6.91 -0.74
C LEU A 198 2.44 6.96 -1.76
N ALA A 199 2.70 5.84 -2.45
CA ALA A 199 3.70 5.80 -3.52
C ALA A 199 3.39 6.77 -4.67
N ALA A 200 2.12 6.91 -5.06
CA ALA A 200 1.71 7.86 -6.09
C ALA A 200 2.00 9.32 -5.69
N ILE A 201 1.90 9.66 -4.39
CA ILE A 201 2.31 10.96 -3.86
C ILE A 201 3.84 11.09 -3.92
N LEU A 202 4.57 10.14 -3.34
CA LEU A 202 6.04 10.19 -3.22
C LEU A 202 6.75 10.28 -4.57
N HIS A 203 6.24 9.56 -5.58
CA HIS A 203 6.84 9.50 -6.91
C HIS A 203 6.19 10.45 -7.92
N CYS A 204 5.26 11.33 -7.52
CA CYS A 204 4.47 12.11 -8.48
C CYS A 204 5.34 13.01 -9.38
N ASP A 205 6.23 13.80 -8.78
CA ASP A 205 7.12 14.69 -9.54
C ASP A 205 8.24 13.92 -10.25
N GLU A 206 8.71 12.79 -9.69
CA GLU A 206 9.64 11.89 -10.38
C GLU A 206 9.00 11.33 -11.67
N PHE A 207 7.74 10.90 -11.59
CA PHE A 207 6.97 10.40 -12.72
C PHE A 207 6.77 11.49 -13.78
N ARG A 208 6.44 12.71 -13.37
CA ARG A 208 6.36 13.88 -14.26
C ARG A 208 7.68 14.12 -14.99
N GLY A 209 8.81 13.98 -14.29
CA GLY A 209 10.16 14.14 -14.84
C GLY A 209 10.51 13.16 -15.96
N LEU A 210 9.78 12.06 -16.10
CA LEU A 210 10.01 11.07 -17.16
C LEU A 210 9.57 11.53 -18.55
N PHE A 211 8.80 12.62 -18.66
CA PHE A 211 8.13 13.03 -19.89
C PHE A 211 8.47 14.48 -20.29
N PRO A 212 8.44 14.80 -21.61
CA PRO A 212 8.60 16.16 -22.07
C PRO A 212 7.48 17.07 -21.55
N ARG A 213 7.70 18.40 -21.62
CA ARG A 213 6.71 19.40 -21.16
C ARG A 213 5.36 19.35 -21.88
N THR A 214 5.32 18.77 -23.07
CA THR A 214 4.11 18.61 -23.88
C THR A 214 3.20 17.47 -23.42
N THR A 215 3.70 16.51 -22.63
CA THR A 215 2.89 15.40 -22.12
C THR A 215 2.11 15.87 -20.88
N LYS A 216 0.80 15.63 -20.88
CA LYS A 216 -0.05 15.92 -19.73
C LYS A 216 0.10 14.83 -18.67
N VAL A 217 0.76 15.14 -17.56
CA VAL A 217 0.95 14.20 -16.46
C VAL A 217 0.10 14.64 -15.27
N LYS A 218 -0.58 13.69 -14.65
CA LYS A 218 -1.31 13.87 -13.38
C LYS A 218 -1.05 12.71 -12.45
N CYS A 219 -1.29 12.92 -11.17
CA CYS A 219 -1.24 11.88 -10.15
C CYS A 219 -2.58 11.78 -9.42
N LEU A 220 -2.94 10.58 -8.97
CA LEU A 220 -4.09 10.28 -8.14
C LEU A 220 -3.62 9.41 -6.97
N SER A 221 -3.84 9.88 -5.76
CA SER A 221 -3.64 9.08 -4.55
C SER A 221 -5.00 8.69 -3.98
N ASP A 222 -5.33 7.41 -4.04
CA ASP A 222 -6.51 6.84 -3.39
C ASP A 222 -6.12 6.19 -2.05
N ALA A 223 -6.79 6.56 -0.96
CA ALA A 223 -6.53 6.08 0.40
C ALA A 223 -5.04 6.13 0.82
N GLY A 224 -4.28 7.07 0.26
CA GLY A 224 -2.82 7.19 0.45
C GLY A 224 -2.41 8.30 1.42
N LEU A 225 -3.35 9.12 1.88
CA LEU A 225 -3.11 10.22 2.80
C LEU A 225 -3.29 9.73 4.24
N PHE A 226 -2.21 9.19 4.79
CA PHE A 226 -2.16 8.79 6.20
C PHE A 226 -1.66 9.94 7.08
N LEU A 227 -2.22 10.05 8.29
CA LEU A 227 -1.94 11.13 9.23
C LEU A 227 -0.92 10.71 10.30
N ASP A 228 0.08 11.55 10.55
CA ASP A 228 0.98 11.44 11.71
C ASP A 228 0.33 11.92 13.03
N ALA A 229 -0.72 11.22 13.45
CA ALA A 229 -1.51 11.54 14.64
C ALA A 229 -1.20 10.61 15.83
N PRO A 230 -1.46 11.05 17.08
CA PRO A 230 -1.44 10.16 18.23
C PRO A 230 -2.58 9.13 18.14
N ASP A 231 -2.36 7.96 18.74
CA ASP A 231 -3.39 6.96 18.93
C ASP A 231 -4.21 7.22 20.21
N VAL A 232 -5.26 6.45 20.44
CA VAL A 232 -6.19 6.60 21.57
C VAL A 232 -5.55 6.40 22.95
N SER A 233 -4.31 5.89 23.00
CA SER A 233 -3.50 5.80 24.20
C SER A 233 -2.48 6.94 24.35
N GLY A 234 -2.43 7.87 23.39
CA GLY A 234 -1.44 8.94 23.29
C GLY A 234 -0.11 8.53 22.66
N GLY A 235 0.01 7.28 22.20
CA GLY A 235 1.19 6.78 21.48
C GLY A 235 1.23 7.30 20.03
N ARG A 236 2.34 7.08 19.31
CA ARG A 236 2.45 7.42 17.87
C ARG A 236 2.62 6.16 17.03
N THR A 237 1.57 5.31 17.02
CA THR A 237 1.63 3.97 16.41
C THR A 237 2.09 4.00 14.94
N LEU A 238 1.47 4.79 14.07
CA LEU A 238 1.88 4.83 12.65
C LEU A 238 3.25 5.47 12.46
N ARG A 239 3.61 6.49 13.25
CA ARG A 239 4.96 7.07 13.20
C ARG A 239 6.03 6.04 13.55
N ASN A 240 5.79 5.21 14.55
CA ASN A 240 6.70 4.12 14.91
C ASN A 240 6.80 3.07 13.79
N LEU A 241 5.68 2.78 13.12
CA LEU A 241 5.67 1.91 11.95
C LEU A 241 6.51 2.51 10.82
N TYR A 242 6.24 3.75 10.43
CA TYR A 242 6.97 4.44 9.36
C TYR A 242 8.44 4.65 9.69
N ASN A 243 8.80 4.95 10.94
CA ASN A 243 10.20 5.04 11.36
C ASN A 243 10.94 3.71 11.13
N GLY A 244 10.29 2.58 11.45
CA GLY A 244 10.82 1.26 11.16
C GLY A 244 10.97 0.99 9.67
N VAL A 245 9.98 1.37 8.84
CA VAL A 245 10.07 1.27 7.37
C VAL A 245 11.24 2.10 6.84
N VAL A 246 11.31 3.36 7.24
CA VAL A 246 12.28 4.33 6.73
C VAL A 246 13.70 3.94 7.07
N GLY A 247 13.95 3.63 8.35
CA GLY A 247 15.27 3.24 8.83
C GLY A 247 15.72 1.87 8.32
N LEU A 248 14.83 0.86 8.34
CA LEU A 248 15.20 -0.51 7.96
C LEU A 248 15.47 -0.64 6.45
N GLN A 249 14.67 0.03 5.63
CA GLN A 249 14.66 -0.17 4.19
C GLN A 249 15.46 0.89 3.41
N GLY A 250 16.12 1.81 4.11
CA GLY A 250 16.95 2.85 3.49
C GLY A 250 16.15 3.88 2.68
N VAL A 251 14.88 4.11 3.05
CA VAL A 251 13.94 4.99 2.33
C VAL A 251 14.43 6.43 2.27
N GLN A 252 15.10 6.88 3.33
CA GLN A 252 15.57 8.26 3.52
C GLN A 252 16.32 8.86 2.30
N HIS A 253 17.03 8.03 1.53
CA HIS A 253 17.83 8.47 0.39
C HIS A 253 16.99 8.80 -0.85
N ASN A 254 15.75 8.31 -0.90
CA ASN A 254 14.84 8.46 -2.03
C ASN A 254 13.68 9.41 -1.72
N LEU A 255 13.63 9.99 -0.53
CA LEU A 255 12.62 10.99 -0.18
C LEU A 255 12.94 12.37 -0.79
N PRO A 256 11.92 13.20 -1.05
CA PRO A 256 12.12 14.54 -1.59
C PRO A 256 13.03 15.39 -0.69
N ARG A 257 14.13 15.89 -1.27
CA ARG A 257 15.09 16.78 -0.57
C ARG A 257 14.44 18.04 -0.01
N VAL A 258 13.39 18.53 -0.67
CA VAL A 258 12.62 19.69 -0.21
C VAL A 258 12.05 19.49 1.20
N CYS A 259 11.79 18.25 1.61
CA CYS A 259 11.37 17.93 2.97
C CYS A 259 12.54 17.51 3.86
N THR A 260 13.41 16.60 3.39
CA THR A 260 14.48 16.03 4.25
C THR A 260 15.57 17.04 4.62
N ASN A 261 15.62 18.20 3.96
CA ASN A 261 16.45 19.33 4.38
C ASN A 261 15.95 20.04 5.65
N HIS A 262 14.69 19.86 6.03
CA HIS A 262 14.04 20.60 7.13
C HIS A 262 13.40 19.68 8.18
N LEU A 263 12.99 18.48 7.81
CA LEU A 263 12.34 17.51 8.68
C LEU A 263 13.08 16.18 8.66
N ASP A 264 12.86 15.38 9.71
CA ASP A 264 13.41 14.03 9.76
C ASP A 264 12.80 13.13 8.67
N PRO A 265 13.54 12.11 8.18
CA PRO A 265 13.05 11.23 7.12
C PRO A 265 11.71 10.55 7.39
N THR A 266 11.37 10.25 8.65
CA THR A 266 10.06 9.64 8.96
C THR A 266 8.93 10.64 8.73
N SER A 267 9.11 11.89 9.17
CA SER A 267 8.14 12.96 8.87
C SER A 267 7.97 13.14 7.36
N CYS A 268 9.04 13.04 6.58
CA CYS A 268 8.98 13.14 5.12
C CYS A 268 8.38 11.92 4.41
N PHE A 269 8.10 10.83 5.12
CA PHE A 269 7.33 9.71 4.56
C PHE A 269 5.81 9.91 4.75
N PHE A 270 5.40 10.86 5.60
CA PHE A 270 4.01 11.25 5.74
C PHE A 270 3.62 12.30 4.69
N PRO A 271 2.54 12.08 3.90
CA PRO A 271 2.14 12.99 2.83
C PRO A 271 1.87 14.43 3.25
N GLN A 272 1.35 14.63 4.46
CA GLN A 272 1.06 15.95 5.02
C GLN A 272 2.26 16.93 5.00
N ASN A 273 3.49 16.40 5.00
CA ASN A 273 4.72 17.19 4.98
C ASN A 273 5.30 17.37 3.56
N LEU A 274 4.63 16.85 2.52
CA LEU A 274 5.12 16.82 1.14
C LEU A 274 4.14 17.42 0.14
N ILE A 275 2.83 17.24 0.34
CA ILE A 275 1.80 17.54 -0.66
C ILE A 275 1.87 19.00 -1.12
N ALA A 276 2.08 19.94 -0.21
CA ALA A 276 2.19 21.37 -0.53
C ALA A 276 3.36 21.70 -1.49
N ASN A 277 4.35 20.82 -1.59
CA ASN A 277 5.55 21.02 -2.40
C ASN A 277 5.51 20.26 -3.73
N ILE A 278 4.47 19.44 -3.97
CA ILE A 278 4.31 18.69 -5.21
C ILE A 278 3.88 19.66 -6.32
N GLN A 279 4.65 19.69 -7.41
CA GLN A 279 4.41 20.61 -8.52
C GLN A 279 3.43 20.04 -9.56
N THR A 280 3.40 18.72 -9.67
CA THR A 280 2.53 18.01 -10.61
C THR A 280 1.11 17.95 -10.08
N PRO A 281 0.07 18.19 -10.91
CA PRO A 281 -1.31 18.10 -10.45
C PRO A 281 -1.62 16.74 -9.80
N LEU A 282 -1.87 16.78 -8.49
CA LEU A 282 -2.19 15.64 -7.65
C LEU A 282 -3.64 15.73 -7.20
N PHE A 283 -4.41 14.69 -7.48
CA PHE A 283 -5.74 14.50 -6.91
C PHE A 283 -5.63 13.55 -5.71
N ILE A 284 -6.22 13.93 -4.58
CA ILE A 284 -6.26 13.11 -3.37
C ILE A 284 -7.70 12.65 -3.16
N LEU A 285 -7.91 11.35 -3.21
CA LEU A 285 -9.14 10.69 -2.82
C LEU A 285 -8.88 9.97 -1.50
N ASN A 286 -9.48 10.42 -0.42
CA ASN A 286 -9.31 9.78 0.89
C ASN A 286 -10.64 9.82 1.64
N ALA A 287 -10.99 8.72 2.30
CA ALA A 287 -12.12 8.72 3.22
C ALA A 287 -11.79 9.62 4.42
N ALA A 288 -12.79 10.35 4.93
CA ALA A 288 -12.65 11.13 6.17
C ALA A 288 -12.31 10.21 7.36
N TYR A 289 -12.90 9.01 7.36
CA TYR A 289 -12.67 7.96 8.35
C TYR A 289 -12.10 6.72 7.65
N ASP A 290 -10.83 6.80 7.23
CA ASP A 290 -10.15 5.66 6.63
C ASP A 290 -10.09 4.49 7.62
N SER A 291 -10.65 3.35 7.21
CA SER A 291 -10.79 2.18 8.09
C SER A 291 -9.44 1.62 8.51
N TRP A 292 -8.44 1.67 7.62
CA TRP A 292 -7.10 1.19 7.93
C TRP A 292 -6.40 2.11 8.92
N GLN A 293 -6.44 3.44 8.71
CA GLN A 293 -5.88 4.42 9.64
C GLN A 293 -6.51 4.26 11.03
N ILE A 294 -7.83 4.11 11.12
CA ILE A 294 -8.51 3.93 12.41
C ILE A 294 -8.05 2.63 13.08
N GLN A 295 -8.07 1.51 12.38
CA GLN A 295 -7.83 0.21 13.01
C GLN A 295 -6.35 -0.12 13.23
N SER A 296 -5.46 0.44 12.41
CA SER A 296 -4.02 0.11 12.43
C SER A 296 -3.16 1.22 13.04
N SER A 297 -3.68 2.44 13.14
CA SER A 297 -2.96 3.59 13.69
C SER A 297 -3.67 4.22 14.88
N LEU A 298 -4.89 4.74 14.71
CA LEU A 298 -5.53 5.57 15.74
C LEU A 298 -6.09 4.76 16.91
N ALA A 299 -6.77 3.65 16.64
CA ALA A 299 -7.37 2.77 17.65
C ALA A 299 -7.00 1.27 17.45
N PRO A 300 -5.70 0.93 17.35
CA PRO A 300 -5.27 -0.46 17.28
C PRO A 300 -5.59 -1.19 18.58
N ALA A 301 -5.73 -2.52 18.50
CA ALA A 301 -6.08 -3.34 19.68
C ALA A 301 -5.04 -3.20 20.82
N SER A 302 -3.79 -2.89 20.48
CA SER A 302 -2.73 -2.62 21.45
C SER A 302 -2.89 -1.29 22.20
N ALA A 303 -3.55 -0.29 21.59
CA ALA A 303 -3.81 1.02 22.21
C ALA A 303 -5.18 1.07 22.93
N ASP A 304 -6.07 0.09 22.66
CA ASP A 304 -7.38 -0.05 23.28
C ASP A 304 -7.54 -1.41 24.00
N PRO A 305 -6.78 -1.68 25.08
CA PRO A 305 -6.79 -2.97 25.77
C PRO A 305 -8.15 -3.29 26.44
N ALA A 306 -8.94 -2.26 26.73
CA ALA A 306 -10.26 -2.39 27.34
C ALA A 306 -11.39 -2.55 26.30
N GLY A 307 -11.11 -2.40 24.99
CA GLY A 307 -12.06 -2.61 23.92
C GLY A 307 -13.10 -1.49 23.74
N PHE A 308 -12.85 -0.29 24.27
CA PHE A 308 -13.79 0.83 24.16
C PHE A 308 -14.03 1.27 22.71
N TRP A 309 -13.02 1.09 21.85
CA TRP A 309 -13.04 1.45 20.43
C TRP A 309 -13.43 0.30 19.52
N HIS A 310 -13.67 -0.91 20.05
CA HIS A 310 -13.88 -2.12 19.25
C HIS A 310 -15.01 -1.97 18.22
N GLU A 311 -16.20 -1.54 18.66
CA GLU A 311 -17.35 -1.36 17.76
C GLU A 311 -17.14 -0.19 16.79
N CYS A 312 -16.62 0.94 17.30
CA CYS A 312 -16.37 2.16 16.53
C CYS A 312 -15.38 1.95 15.38
N ARG A 313 -14.27 1.24 15.62
CA ARG A 313 -13.26 1.00 14.58
C ARG A 313 -13.72 0.01 13.50
N LEU A 314 -14.65 -0.89 13.82
CA LEU A 314 -15.25 -1.82 12.86
C LEU A 314 -16.38 -1.15 12.06
N ASN A 315 -17.10 -0.22 12.68
CA ASN A 315 -18.15 0.55 12.04
C ASN A 315 -18.24 1.95 12.67
N HIS A 316 -17.83 2.97 11.93
CA HIS A 316 -17.81 4.35 12.42
C HIS A 316 -19.20 4.88 12.80
N ALA A 317 -20.28 4.30 12.28
CA ALA A 317 -21.65 4.62 12.70
C ALA A 317 -21.97 4.20 14.13
N LYS A 318 -21.13 3.34 14.76
CA LYS A 318 -21.23 2.92 16.16
C LYS A 318 -20.34 3.72 17.11
N CYS A 319 -19.61 4.71 16.61
CA CYS A 319 -18.78 5.57 17.46
C CYS A 319 -19.66 6.43 18.37
N THR A 320 -19.25 6.58 19.63
CA THR A 320 -19.85 7.58 20.52
C THR A 320 -19.49 9.00 20.06
N PRO A 321 -20.22 10.04 20.52
CA PRO A 321 -19.85 11.42 20.23
C PRO A 321 -18.41 11.77 20.62
N SER A 322 -17.91 11.23 21.74
CA SER A 322 -16.51 11.46 22.16
C SER A 322 -15.50 10.80 21.22
N GLN A 323 -15.80 9.61 20.68
CA GLN A 323 -14.95 8.94 19.70
C GLN A 323 -14.94 9.67 18.37
N ILE A 324 -16.09 10.15 17.90
CA ILE A 324 -16.17 10.99 16.71
C ILE A 324 -15.38 12.29 16.92
N ASN A 325 -15.52 12.95 18.07
CA ASN A 325 -14.75 14.17 18.37
C ASN A 325 -13.24 13.92 18.36
N PHE A 326 -12.78 12.76 18.84
CA PHE A 326 -11.37 12.39 18.72
C PHE A 326 -10.95 12.21 17.26
N LEU A 327 -11.72 11.45 16.47
CA LEU A 327 -11.44 11.26 15.04
C LEU A 327 -11.47 12.57 14.25
N GLN A 328 -12.31 13.52 14.66
CA GLN A 328 -12.43 14.84 14.02
C GLN A 328 -11.37 15.84 14.49
N GLY A 329 -10.96 15.78 15.76
CA GLY A 329 -9.92 16.64 16.33
C GLY A 329 -8.55 16.41 15.67
N ASP A 330 -8.28 15.19 15.23
CA ASP A 330 -7.12 14.85 14.39
C ASP A 330 -7.37 15.08 12.88
N ALA A 331 -8.63 15.22 12.47
CA ALA A 331 -9.06 15.45 11.09
C ALA A 331 -9.37 16.92 10.80
N ASN A 332 -8.66 17.87 11.42
CA ASN A 332 -8.60 19.25 10.95
C ASN A 332 -7.84 19.31 9.61
N PHE A 333 -8.45 18.73 8.57
CA PHE A 333 -8.05 18.86 7.17
C PHE A 333 -8.12 20.31 6.68
N GLU A 334 -8.80 21.21 7.42
CA GLU A 334 -8.87 22.64 7.12
C GLU A 334 -7.51 23.35 7.23
N GLU A 335 -6.52 22.81 7.95
CA GLU A 335 -5.17 23.39 8.02
C GLU A 335 -4.19 22.81 6.99
N LEU A 336 -4.61 21.83 6.18
CA LEU A 336 -3.74 21.10 5.24
C LEU A 336 -3.87 21.55 3.77
N PHE A 337 -4.70 22.56 3.46
CA PHE A 337 -4.90 23.08 2.10
C PHE A 337 -4.79 24.60 2.01
#